data_AF-A0A3N0ATI9-F1
#
_entry.id   AF-A0A3N0ATI9-F1
#
_cell.length_a   1.000
_cell.length_b   1.000
_cell.length_c   1.000
_cell.angle_alpha   90.00
_cell.angle_beta   90.00
_cell.angle_gamma   90.00
#
_symmetry.space_group_name_H-M   'P 1'
#
loop_
_entity.id
_entity.type
_entity.pdbx_description
1 polymer ?
#
loop_
_entity_poly.entity_id
_entity_poly.type
_entity_poly.pdbx_seq_one_letter_code
_entity_poly.pdbx_strand_id
1 'polypeptide(L)'
;MSNEDANVFSDLAKSINKLIRMAKNNGAKHMIKKVIFNDPATIVVWADGVKTVVRCQDGDIYDKRTGLLLCIAKRSFGNTSVYNDVLNKYAPYKS
;
A
#
# COMPACT_ATOMS: atom_id res chain seq x y z
N MET A 1 19.81 30.94 28.01
CA MET A 1 18.85 29.86 27.67
C MET A 1 19.33 28.62 28.40
N SER A 2 18.47 27.98 29.19
CA SER A 2 18.92 26.84 30.01
C SER A 2 19.19 25.62 29.11
N ASN A 3 20.07 24.71 29.55
CA ASN A 3 20.34 23.46 28.81
C ASN A 3 19.08 22.60 28.66
N GLU A 4 18.11 22.76 29.55
CA GLU A 4 16.83 22.08 29.54
C GLU A 4 15.94 22.60 28.40
N ASP A 5 15.88 23.91 28.21
CA ASP A 5 15.17 24.53 27.07
C ASP A 5 15.73 24.04 25.73
N ALA A 6 17.06 23.97 25.61
CA ALA A 6 17.73 23.55 24.38
C ALA A 6 17.41 22.09 24.00
N ASN A 7 17.29 21.21 24.99
CA ASN A 7 16.92 19.80 24.79
C ASN A 7 15.46 19.66 24.33
N VAL A 8 14.54 20.43 24.93
CA VAL A 8 13.12 20.46 24.52
C VAL A 8 12.97 20.91 23.07
N PHE A 9 13.67 21.97 22.66
CA PHE A 9 13.66 22.42 21.25
C PHE A 9 14.23 21.37 20.29
N SER A 10 15.31 20.68 20.68
CA SER A 10 15.89 19.59 19.88
C SER A 10 14.90 18.43 19.69
N ASP A 11 14.22 18.00 20.74
CA ASP A 11 13.29 16.87 20.66
C ASP A 11 12.01 17.20 19.91
N LEU A 12 11.54 18.45 20.02
CA LEU A 12 10.49 18.98 19.17
C LEU A 12 10.91 18.96 17.69
N ALA A 13 12.12 19.44 17.37
CA ALA A 13 12.65 19.44 16.01
C ALA A 13 12.78 18.01 15.43
N LYS A 14 13.20 17.02 16.23
CA LYS A 14 13.24 15.61 15.81
C LYS A 14 11.83 15.08 15.51
N SER A 15 10.85 15.40 16.35
CA SER A 15 9.46 14.96 16.17
C SER A 15 8.81 15.57 14.92
N ILE A 16 9.03 16.86 14.68
CA ILE A 16 8.56 17.55 13.46
C ILE A 16 9.21 16.94 12.21
N ASN A 17 10.52 16.68 12.23
CA ASN A 17 11.21 16.03 11.10
C ASN A 17 10.66 14.63 10.82
N LYS A 18 10.30 13.87 11.86
CA LYS A 18 9.63 12.57 11.71
C LYS A 18 8.27 12.73 11.03
N LEU A 19 7.44 13.68 11.45
CA LEU A 19 6.15 13.98 10.83
C LEU A 19 6.28 14.40 9.36
N ILE A 20 7.23 15.28 9.04
CA ILE A 20 7.49 15.72 7.65
C ILE A 20 7.91 14.53 6.78
N ARG A 21 8.77 13.63 7.28
CA ARG A 21 9.16 12.40 6.56
C ARG A 21 7.97 11.48 6.34
N MET A 22 7.09 11.32 7.33
CA MET A 22 5.87 10.53 7.18
C MET A 22 4.93 11.13 6.12
N ALA A 23 4.74 12.44 6.12
CA ALA A 23 3.91 13.13 5.13
C ALA A 23 4.48 13.05 3.70
N LYS A 24 5.80 13.24 3.51
CA LYS A 24 6.46 13.09 2.20
C LYS A 24 6.37 11.67 1.67
N ASN A 25 6.50 10.68 2.55
CA ASN A 25 6.42 9.28 2.15
C ASN A 25 5.02 8.89 1.67
N ASN A 26 3.94 9.49 2.19
CA ASN A 26 2.58 9.15 1.75
C ASN A 26 2.31 9.48 0.27
N GLY A 27 2.84 10.59 -0.24
CA GLY A 27 2.68 10.95 -1.67
C GLY A 27 3.44 10.01 -2.61
N ALA A 28 4.68 9.65 -2.29
CA ALA A 28 5.51 8.75 -3.11
C ALA A 28 5.12 7.27 -2.95
N LYS A 29 4.61 6.85 -1.79
CA LYS A 29 4.25 5.46 -1.46
C LYS A 29 3.21 4.86 -2.41
N HIS A 30 2.35 5.68 -3.01
CA HIS A 30 1.29 5.22 -3.91
C HIS A 30 1.62 5.43 -5.40
N MET A 31 2.75 6.05 -5.72
CA MET A 31 3.16 6.24 -7.11
C MET A 31 3.60 4.91 -7.72
N ILE A 32 2.97 4.52 -8.83
CA ILE A 32 3.33 3.33 -9.58
C ILE A 32 4.63 3.57 -10.33
N LYS A 33 5.63 2.72 -10.13
CA LYS A 33 6.87 2.71 -10.90
C LYS A 33 6.78 1.79 -12.11
N LYS A 34 6.20 0.61 -11.95
CA LYS A 34 6.03 -0.39 -13.01
C LYS A 34 4.85 -1.29 -12.71
N VAL A 35 4.09 -1.64 -13.74
CA VAL A 35 3.07 -2.71 -13.69
C VAL A 35 3.57 -3.87 -14.55
N ILE A 36 3.42 -5.09 -14.05
CA ILE A 36 3.75 -6.33 -14.74
C ILE A 36 2.50 -7.20 -14.73
N PHE A 37 1.99 -7.50 -15.93
CA PHE A 37 0.89 -8.42 -16.13
C PHE A 37 1.47 -9.77 -16.55
N ASN A 38 1.21 -10.81 -15.76
CA ASN A 38 1.71 -12.15 -16.02
C ASN A 38 0.66 -13.14 -15.50
N ASP A 39 -0.35 -13.39 -16.32
CA ASP A 39 -1.45 -14.32 -16.05
C ASP A 39 -0.93 -15.60 -15.35
N PRO A 40 -1.47 -15.98 -14.17
CA PRO A 40 -2.67 -15.45 -13.49
C PRO A 40 -2.42 -14.34 -12.46
N ALA A 41 -1.28 -13.65 -12.52
CA ALA A 41 -0.85 -12.65 -11.55
C ALA A 41 -0.70 -11.25 -12.13
N THR A 42 -0.92 -10.25 -11.28
CA THR A 42 -0.57 -8.85 -11.54
C THR A 42 0.37 -8.36 -10.43
N ILE A 43 1.44 -7.70 -10.84
CA ILE A 43 2.47 -7.18 -9.93
C ILE A 43 2.62 -5.68 -10.17
N VAL A 44 2.59 -4.90 -9.10
CA VAL A 44 2.92 -3.48 -9.12
C VAL A 44 4.18 -3.25 -8.29
N VAL A 45 5.18 -2.62 -8.91
CA VAL A 45 6.35 -2.06 -8.23
C VAL A 45 6.06 -0.59 -7.97
N TRP A 46 6.13 -0.18 -6.70
CA TRP A 46 5.89 1.20 -6.28
C TRP A 46 7.18 2.02 -6.34
N ALA A 47 7.06 3.35 -6.33
CA ALA A 47 8.21 4.25 -6.38
C ALA A 47 9.15 4.10 -5.17
N ASP A 48 8.62 3.70 -4.02
CA ASP A 48 9.40 3.39 -2.80
C ASP A 48 10.06 1.99 -2.83
N GLY A 49 9.94 1.26 -3.94
CA GLY A 49 10.56 -0.06 -4.13
C GLY A 49 9.76 -1.23 -3.57
N VAL A 50 8.68 -1.00 -2.82
CA VAL A 50 7.79 -2.08 -2.36
C VAL A 50 7.07 -2.68 -3.57
N LYS A 51 6.68 -3.95 -3.46
CA LYS A 51 5.94 -4.68 -4.49
C LYS A 51 4.62 -5.18 -3.94
N THR A 52 3.56 -5.02 -4.71
CA THR A 52 2.27 -5.68 -4.45
C THR A 52 2.03 -6.73 -5.52
N VAL A 53 1.69 -7.94 -5.11
CA VAL A 53 1.31 -9.04 -6.00
C VAL A 53 -0.11 -9.46 -5.65
N VAL A 54 -0.94 -9.63 -6.68
CA VAL A 54 -2.25 -10.27 -6.60
C VAL A 54 -2.32 -11.37 -7.66
N ARG A 55 -3.08 -12.42 -7.37
CA ARG A 55 -3.23 -13.59 -8.24
C ARG A 55 -4.68 -14.05 -8.21
N CYS A 56 -5.18 -14.50 -9.35
CA CYS A 56 -6.44 -15.21 -9.46
C CYS A 56 -6.48 -16.41 -8.49
N GLN A 57 -7.65 -16.63 -7.89
CA GLN A 57 -7.99 -17.84 -7.16
C GLN A 57 -8.58 -18.89 -8.10
N ASP A 58 -8.92 -20.05 -7.57
CA ASP A 58 -9.56 -21.11 -8.36
C ASP A 58 -10.92 -20.63 -8.86
N GLY A 59 -11.15 -20.76 -10.17
CA GLY A 59 -12.38 -20.31 -10.84
C GLY A 59 -12.39 -18.85 -11.29
N ASP A 60 -11.39 -18.05 -10.90
CA ASP A 60 -11.22 -16.70 -11.44
C ASP A 60 -10.79 -16.71 -12.91
N ILE A 61 -11.34 -15.77 -13.69
CA ILE A 61 -10.81 -15.43 -15.01
C ILE A 61 -9.89 -14.23 -14.86
N TYR A 62 -8.65 -14.36 -15.33
CA TYR A 62 -7.69 -13.27 -15.26
C TYR A 62 -8.12 -12.06 -16.09
N ASP A 63 -8.17 -10.90 -15.45
CA ASP A 63 -8.37 -9.60 -16.09
C ASP A 63 -7.30 -8.61 -15.60
N LYS A 64 -6.58 -7.99 -16.56
CA LYS A 64 -5.51 -7.03 -16.28
C LYS A 64 -6.02 -5.83 -15.48
N ARG A 65 -7.23 -5.34 -15.79
CA ARG A 65 -7.79 -4.16 -15.13
C ARG A 65 -8.13 -4.45 -13.68
N THR A 66 -8.79 -5.58 -13.42
CA THR A 66 -9.12 -6.07 -12.09
C THR A 66 -7.85 -6.36 -11.28
N GLY A 67 -6.86 -7.00 -11.88
CA GLY A 67 -5.57 -7.26 -11.24
C GLY A 67 -4.85 -5.98 -10.80
N LEU A 68 -4.82 -4.94 -11.64
CA LEU A 68 -4.23 -3.65 -11.27
C LEU A 68 -5.03 -2.97 -10.14
N LEU A 69 -6.37 -3.00 -10.23
CA LEU A 69 -7.24 -2.42 -9.21
C LEU A 69 -7.02 -3.08 -7.84
N LEU A 70 -6.89 -4.41 -7.79
CA LEU A 70 -6.61 -5.15 -6.56
C LEU A 70 -5.22 -4.85 -6.01
N CYS A 71 -4.19 -4.68 -6.86
CA CYS A 71 -2.88 -4.23 -6.41
C CYS A 71 -2.94 -2.85 -5.73
N ILE A 72 -3.70 -1.90 -6.31
CA ILE A 72 -3.91 -0.57 -5.75
C ILE A 72 -4.68 -0.66 -4.43
N ALA A 73 -5.78 -1.42 -4.40
CA ALA A 73 -6.58 -1.63 -3.18
C ALA A 73 -5.73 -2.22 -2.04
N LYS A 74 -5.01 -3.32 -2.29
CA LYS A 74 -4.12 -3.96 -1.32
C LYS A 74 -3.02 -3.02 -0.81
N ARG A 75 -2.55 -2.09 -1.64
CA ARG A 75 -1.57 -1.07 -1.24
C ARG A 75 -2.18 0.01 -0.37
N SER A 76 -3.39 0.45 -0.69
CA SER A 76 -4.11 1.52 0.02
C SER A 76 -4.68 1.07 1.37
N PHE A 77 -5.22 -0.14 1.42
CA PHE A 77 -5.87 -0.70 2.62
C PHE A 77 -4.92 -1.55 3.49
N GLY A 78 -3.72 -1.84 2.98
CA GLY A 78 -2.76 -2.73 3.63
C GLY A 78 -3.01 -4.21 3.30
N ASN A 79 -2.06 -5.07 3.69
CA ASN A 79 -2.16 -6.52 3.51
C ASN A 79 -2.92 -7.16 4.68
N THR A 80 -4.08 -6.63 5.02
CA THR A 80 -4.98 -7.26 5.98
C THR A 80 -5.91 -8.16 5.18
N SER A 81 -6.02 -9.44 5.54
CA SER A 81 -6.91 -10.41 4.90
C SER A 81 -8.40 -9.97 4.86
N VAL A 82 -8.73 -8.88 5.56
CA VAL A 82 -10.02 -8.19 5.62
C VAL A 82 -10.66 -7.97 4.25
N TYR A 83 -9.89 -7.70 3.18
CA TYR A 83 -10.50 -7.50 1.87
C TYR A 83 -11.14 -8.79 1.33
N ASN A 84 -10.61 -9.98 1.65
CA ASN A 84 -11.23 -11.25 1.28
C ASN A 84 -12.55 -11.45 2.03
N ASP A 85 -12.62 -11.09 3.32
CA ASP A 85 -13.85 -11.23 4.11
C ASP A 85 -14.97 -10.32 3.57
N VAL A 86 -14.62 -9.09 3.17
CA VAL A 86 -15.55 -8.15 2.53
C VAL A 86 -16.03 -8.68 1.19
N LEU A 87 -15.12 -9.20 0.36
CA LEU A 87 -15.49 -9.79 -0.94
C LEU A 87 -16.41 -11.00 -0.73
N ASN A 88 -16.09 -11.91 0.18
CA ASN A 88 -16.92 -13.06 0.49
C ASN A 88 -18.32 -12.66 1.00
N LYS A 89 -18.42 -11.56 1.74
CA LYS A 89 -19.70 -11.07 2.28
C LYS A 89 -20.60 -10.43 1.22
N TYR A 90 -20.04 -9.65 0.31
CA TYR A 90 -20.83 -8.79 -0.60
C TYR A 90 -20.79 -9.24 -2.07
N ALA A 91 -19.79 -10.02 -2.46
CA ALA A 91 -19.60 -10.54 -3.82
C ALA A 91 -18.97 -11.95 -3.77
N PRO A 92 -19.63 -12.93 -3.13
CA PRO A 92 -19.09 -14.29 -3.03
C PRO A 92 -18.92 -14.92 -4.40
N TYR A 93 -17.96 -15.85 -4.50
CA TYR A 93 -17.87 -16.75 -5.65
C TYR A 93 -19.20 -17.48 -5.85
N LYS A 94 -19.62 -17.61 -7.11
CA LYS A 94 -20.76 -18.45 -7.44
C LYS A 94 -20.30 -19.91 -7.43
N SER A 95 -20.94 -20.72 -6.59
CA SER A 95 -20.83 -22.17 -6.57
C SER A 95 -21.33 -22.80 -7.87
#